data_AF-A0A089PSW2-F1
#
_entry.id   AF-A0A089PSW2-F1
#
_cell.length_a   1.000
_cell.length_b   1.000
_cell.length_c   1.000
_cell.angle_alpha   90.00
_cell.angle_beta   90.00
_cell.angle_gamma   90.00
#
_symmetry.space_group_name_H-M   'P 1'
#
loop_
_entity.id
_entity.type
_entity.pdbx_description
1 polymer ?
#
loop_
_entity_poly.entity_id
_entity_poly.type
_entity_poly.pdbx_seq_one_letter_code
_entity_poly.pdbx_strand_id
1 'polypeptide(L)'
;MSFPDNKIEITLDFPYTTLAGVEIEKIVMRSPTVRDRLLRKKDKRDDMEADIHMIANMCGLESEDLMNMEGCDYLRLERQFNVFLTPVIARKKAKS
;
A
#
# COMPACT_ATOMS: atom_id res chain seq x y z
N MET A 1 -16.64 11.74 9.85
CA MET A 1 -15.27 12.25 9.63
C MET A 1 -14.91 11.96 8.18
N SER A 2 -14.71 12.99 7.35
CA SER A 2 -14.49 12.82 5.90
C SER A 2 -13.02 12.53 5.63
N PHE A 3 -12.66 11.26 5.48
CA PHE A 3 -11.37 10.86 4.92
C PHE A 3 -11.45 10.96 3.39
N PRO A 4 -10.36 11.26 2.68
CA PRO A 4 -10.34 11.11 1.22
C PRO A 4 -10.56 9.63 0.90
N ASP A 5 -11.74 9.26 0.42
CA ASP A 5 -12.12 7.87 0.09
C ASP A 5 -11.53 7.41 -1.25
N ASN A 6 -10.32 7.87 -1.57
CA ASN A 6 -9.57 7.45 -2.74
C ASN A 6 -8.96 6.07 -2.44
N LYS A 7 -9.69 5.03 -2.79
CA LYS A 7 -9.23 3.65 -2.79
C LYS A 7 -8.94 3.22 -4.23
N ILE A 8 -7.86 2.48 -4.43
CA ILE A 8 -7.51 1.89 -5.71
C ILE A 8 -7.37 0.39 -5.49
N GLU A 9 -8.00 -0.38 -6.36
CA GLU A 9 -7.87 -1.83 -6.41
C GLU A 9 -6.67 -2.18 -7.30
N ILE A 10 -5.77 -3.00 -6.77
CA ILE A 10 -4.56 -3.49 -7.42
C ILE A 10 -4.72 -5.00 -7.53
N THR A 11 -4.86 -5.51 -8.74
CA THR A 11 -4.82 -6.95 -9.01
C THR A 11 -3.38 -7.43 -8.91
N LEU A 12 -3.16 -8.45 -8.10
CA LEU A 12 -1.88 -9.13 -7.97
C LEU A 12 -1.67 -10.03 -9.17
N ASP A 13 -0.44 -10.08 -9.66
CA ASP A 13 -0.09 -11.01 -10.74
C ASP A 13 0.12 -12.42 -10.18
N PHE A 14 0.55 -12.54 -8.91
CA PHE A 14 0.71 -13.78 -8.20
C PHE A 14 -0.19 -13.83 -6.97
N PRO A 15 -1.36 -14.50 -7.04
CA PRO A 15 -2.22 -14.64 -5.89
C PRO A 15 -1.51 -15.47 -4.83
N TYR A 16 -1.57 -15.00 -3.58
CA TYR A 16 -0.96 -15.67 -2.45
C TYR A 16 -1.97 -15.79 -1.31
N THR A 17 -1.75 -16.79 -0.46
CA THR A 17 -2.54 -16.98 0.75
C THR A 17 -1.88 -16.23 1.90
N THR A 18 -2.62 -15.35 2.56
CA THR A 18 -2.14 -14.72 3.81
C THR A 18 -1.96 -15.75 4.92
N LEU A 19 -1.25 -15.36 5.97
CA LEU A 19 -1.15 -16.16 7.20
C LEU A 19 -2.52 -16.41 7.85
N ALA A 20 -3.49 -15.52 7.62
CA ALA A 20 -4.87 -15.69 8.03
C ALA A 20 -5.66 -16.71 7.18
N GLY A 21 -5.05 -17.32 6.16
CA GLY A 21 -5.69 -18.30 5.28
C GLY A 21 -6.58 -17.67 4.21
N VAL A 22 -6.43 -16.37 3.92
CA VAL A 22 -7.21 -15.67 2.91
C VAL A 22 -6.43 -15.62 1.60
N GLU A 23 -6.99 -16.16 0.53
CA GLU A 23 -6.44 -15.97 -0.81
C GLU A 23 -6.68 -14.53 -1.27
N ILE A 24 -5.58 -13.84 -1.57
CA ILE A 24 -5.62 -12.48 -2.08
C ILE A 24 -5.24 -12.51 -3.55
N GLU A 25 -6.23 -12.24 -4.39
CA GLU A 25 -6.02 -11.93 -5.81
C GLU A 25 -6.00 -10.42 -6.06
N LYS A 26 -6.68 -9.65 -5.20
CA LYS A 26 -6.85 -8.21 -5.36
C LYS A 26 -6.68 -7.53 -4.01
N ILE A 27 -5.86 -6.48 -4.02
CA ILE A 27 -5.60 -5.65 -2.84
C ILE A 27 -6.24 -4.28 -3.06
N VAL A 28 -7.00 -3.82 -2.07
CA VAL A 28 -7.52 -2.46 -2.07
C VAL A 28 -6.58 -1.58 -1.24
N MET A 29 -5.84 -0.70 -1.92
CA MET A 29 -4.98 0.29 -1.26
C MET A 29 -5.74 1.61 -1.06
N ARG A 30 -5.79 2.08 0.19
CA ARG A 30 -6.32 3.41 0.52
C ARG A 30 -5.26 4.50 0.35
N SER A 31 -5.70 5.72 0.04
CA SER A 31 -4.82 6.89 -0.01
C SER A 31 -4.09 7.10 1.33
N PRO A 32 -2.77 7.34 1.32
CA PRO A 32 -2.01 7.65 2.52
C PRO A 32 -2.53 8.93 3.16
N THR A 33 -2.74 8.89 4.46
CA THR A 33 -3.11 10.06 5.25
C THR A 33 -1.91 10.61 6.02
N VAL A 34 -2.02 11.85 6.50
CA VAL A 34 -0.99 12.45 7.38
C VAL A 34 -0.81 11.60 8.65
N ARG A 35 -1.87 10.90 9.10
CA ARG A 35 -1.81 9.96 10.22
C ARG A 35 -0.87 8.79 9.92
N ASP A 36 -0.88 8.24 8.71
CA ASP A 36 -0.01 7.12 8.31
C ASP A 36 1.46 7.54 8.29
N ARG A 37 1.77 8.75 7.80
CA ARG A 37 3.13 9.32 7.91
C ARG A 37 3.58 9.54 9.36
N LEU A 38 2.67 9.97 10.23
CA LEU A 38 2.95 10.11 11.66
C LEU A 38 3.19 8.75 12.33
N LEU A 39 2.46 7.71 11.94
CA LEU A 39 2.66 6.35 12.42
C LEU A 39 4.02 5.80 11.98
N ARG A 40 4.39 5.95 10.69
CA ARG A 40 5.71 5.59 10.18
C ARG A 40 6.82 6.30 10.95
N LYS A 41 6.70 7.61 11.19
CA LYS A 41 7.71 8.39 11.94
C LYS A 41 7.80 7.99 13.43
N LYS A 42 6.71 7.47 14.00
CA LYS A 42 6.69 6.98 15.38
C LYS A 42 7.16 5.54 15.51
N ASP A 43 7.21 4.80 14.40
CA ASP A 43 7.71 3.44 14.38
C ASP A 43 9.22 3.47 14.69
N LYS A 44 9.65 2.57 15.58
CA LYS A 44 11.05 2.46 16.01
C LYS A 44 11.80 1.38 15.24
N ARG A 45 11.11 0.67 14.34
CA ARG A 45 11.66 -0.35 13.47
C ARG A 45 12.59 0.27 12.43
N ASP A 46 13.32 -0.60 11.73
CA ASP A 46 14.17 -0.18 10.62
C ASP A 46 13.37 0.52 9.52
N ASP A 47 14.02 1.38 8.73
CA ASP A 47 13.35 2.19 7.71
C ASP A 47 12.55 1.30 6.72
N MET A 48 13.11 0.15 6.33
CA MET A 48 12.43 -0.81 5.44
C MET A 48 11.22 -1.46 6.10
N GLU A 49 11.35 -1.92 7.34
CA GLU A 49 10.24 -2.55 8.08
C GLU A 49 9.11 -1.55 8.36
N ALA A 50 9.44 -0.31 8.69
CA ALA A 50 8.48 0.76 8.90
C ALA A 50 7.70 1.10 7.62
N ASP A 51 8.37 1.06 6.46
CA ASP A 51 7.72 1.24 5.15
C ASP A 51 6.79 0.08 4.81
N ILE A 52 7.23 -1.16 5.00
CA ILE A 52 6.39 -2.36 4.81
C ILE A 52 5.15 -2.28 5.70
N HIS A 53 5.32 -1.96 6.99
CA HIS A 53 4.22 -1.83 7.93
C HIS A 53 3.25 -0.71 7.55
N MET A 54 3.75 0.42 7.05
CA MET A 54 2.91 1.50 6.54
C MET A 54 2.09 1.05 5.32
N ILE A 55 2.71 0.39 4.34
CA ILE A 55 2.04 -0.14 3.14
C ILE A 55 0.99 -1.17 3.51
N ALA A 56 1.32 -2.11 4.40
CA ALA A 56 0.40 -3.13 4.89
C ALA A 56 -0.87 -2.49 5.49
N ASN A 57 -0.72 -1.49 6.35
CA ASN A 57 -1.84 -0.77 6.97
C ASN A 57 -2.69 0.05 5.97
N MET A 58 -2.14 0.40 4.80
CA MET A 58 -2.91 1.02 3.71
C MET A 58 -3.69 -0.01 2.88
N CYS A 59 -3.17 -1.22 2.79
CA CYS A 59 -3.79 -2.35 2.11
C CYS A 59 -4.75 -3.13 3.02
N GLY A 60 -4.75 -2.87 4.33
CA GLY A 60 -5.52 -3.64 5.31
C GLY A 60 -4.93 -5.02 5.58
N LEU A 61 -3.63 -5.19 5.37
CA LEU A 61 -2.88 -6.43 5.54
C LEU A 61 -1.91 -6.32 6.71
N GLU A 62 -1.40 -7.46 7.18
CA GLU A 62 -0.31 -7.49 8.14
C GLU A 62 1.06 -7.35 7.44
N SER A 63 2.06 -6.85 8.16
CA SER A 63 3.42 -6.71 7.61
C SER A 63 4.02 -8.07 7.22
N GLU A 64 3.67 -9.13 7.93
CA GLU A 64 4.10 -10.49 7.61
C GLU A 64 3.51 -11.00 6.28
N ASP A 65 2.25 -10.65 6.00
CA ASP A 65 1.62 -11.00 4.71
C ASP A 65 2.32 -10.29 3.54
N LEU A 66 2.79 -9.06 3.74
CA LEU A 66 3.58 -8.36 2.72
C LEU A 66 4.97 -8.98 2.53
N MET A 67 5.57 -9.53 3.59
CA MET A 67 6.88 -10.20 3.49
C MET A 67 6.79 -11.54 2.77
N ASN A 68 5.63 -12.20 2.78
CA ASN A 68 5.38 -13.45 2.08
C ASN A 68 4.94 -13.27 0.62
N MET A 69 4.68 -12.03 0.19
CA MET A 69 4.32 -11.70 -1.19
C MET A 69 5.55 -11.70 -2.11
N GLU A 70 5.34 -11.98 -3.39
CA GLU A 70 6.40 -11.86 -4.38
C GLU A 70 6.85 -10.39 -4.55
N GLY A 71 8.16 -10.18 -4.66
CA GLY A 71 8.75 -8.83 -4.73
C GLY A 71 8.23 -7.99 -5.91
N CYS A 72 7.78 -8.62 -7.00
CA CYS A 72 7.15 -7.94 -8.13
C CYS A 72 5.86 -7.22 -7.75
N ASP A 73 5.00 -7.86 -6.96
CA ASP A 73 3.74 -7.28 -6.50
C ASP A 73 3.99 -6.22 -5.42
N TYR A 74 4.99 -6.42 -4.54
CA TYR A 74 5.41 -5.40 -3.58
C TYR A 74 5.85 -4.10 -4.28
N LEU A 75 6.69 -4.20 -5.33
CA LEU A 75 7.11 -3.03 -6.13
C LEU A 75 5.93 -2.34 -6.83
N ARG A 76 4.84 -3.05 -7.09
CA ARG A 76 3.61 -2.49 -7.66
C ARG A 76 2.83 -1.69 -6.62
N LEU A 77 2.74 -2.20 -5.38
CA LEU A 77 2.18 -1.46 -4.24
C LEU A 77 2.97 -0.17 -3.98
N GLU A 78 4.30 -0.24 -3.97
CA GLU A 78 5.17 0.91 -3.74
C GLU A 78 5.03 1.97 -4.85
N ARG A 79 4.96 1.54 -6.12
CA ARG A 79 4.66 2.44 -7.25
C ARG A 79 3.31 3.10 -7.08
N GLN A 80 2.28 2.35 -6.69
CA GLN A 80 0.95 2.91 -6.48
C GLN A 80 0.93 3.94 -5.32
N PHE A 81 1.70 3.68 -4.26
CA PHE A 81 1.91 4.64 -3.18
C PHE A 81 2.56 5.94 -3.66
N ASN A 82 3.61 5.87 -4.49
CA ASN A 82 4.23 7.05 -5.11
C ASN A 82 3.24 7.82 -6.00
N VAL A 83 2.37 7.11 -6.72
CA VAL A 83 1.29 7.73 -7.50
C VAL A 83 0.31 8.49 -6.60
N PHE A 84 0.04 8.03 -5.36
CA PHE A 84 -0.76 8.77 -4.37
C PHE A 84 -0.09 10.02 -3.82
N LEU A 85 1.23 10.00 -3.67
CA LEU A 85 1.99 11.18 -3.23
C LEU A 85 2.12 12.25 -4.33
N THR A 86 1.90 11.87 -5.59
CA THR A 86 1.99 12.79 -6.72
C THR A 86 0.72 13.66 -6.80
N PRO A 87 0.84 15.00 -6.86
CA PRO A 87 -0.30 15.90 -6.94
C PRO A 87 -1.18 15.60 -8.15
N VAL A 88 -2.51 15.64 -7.97
CA VAL A 88 -3.54 15.22 -8.94
C VAL A 88 -3.40 15.91 -10.32
N ILE A 89 -2.78 17.09 -10.36
CA ILE A 89 -2.51 17.87 -11.58
C ILE A 89 -1.56 17.09 -12.53
N ALA A 90 -0.61 16.31 -12.00
CA ALA A 90 0.27 15.47 -12.81
C ALA A 90 -0.38 14.12 -13.19
N ARG A 91 -1.28 13.58 -12.36
CA ARG A 91 -2.07 12.37 -12.69
C ARG A 91 -2.94 12.56 -13.94
N LYS A 92 -3.42 13.78 -14.20
CA LYS A 92 -4.27 14.09 -15.36
C LYS A 92 -3.49 14.24 -16.67
N LYS A 93 -2.17 14.45 -16.64
CA LYS A 93 -1.31 14.61 -17.82
C LYS A 93 -0.82 13.30 -18.45
N ALA A 94 -0.88 12.18 -17.74
CA ALA A 94 -0.49 10.86 -18.27
C ALA A 94 -1.65 10.13 -18.99
N LYS A 95 -2.84 10.74 -19.07
CA LYS A 95 -4.02 10.22 -19.77
C LYS A 95 -4.45 11.10 -20.97
N SER A 96 -3.58 12.01 -21.43
CA SER A 96 -3.85 12.85 -22.61
C SER A 96 -2.85 12.58 -23.72
#